data_AF-A0A8T7GPJ8-F1
#
_entry.id   AF-A0A8T7GPJ8-F1
#
_cell.length_a   1.000
_cell.length_b   1.000
_cell.length_c   1.000
_cell.angle_alpha   90.00
_cell.angle_beta   90.00
_cell.angle_gamma   90.00
#
_symmetry.space_group_name_H-M   'P 1'
#
loop_
_entity.id
_entity.type
_entity.pdbx_description
1 polymer ?
#
loop_
_entity_poly.entity_id
_entity_poly.type
_entity_poly.pdbx_seq_one_letter_code
_entity_poly.pdbx_strand_id
1 'polypeptide(L)'
;MSRPGRLRGVAGVPIDKKKVEQAVRMILEAIGEDPEREGLRETPRRVADMFEELFEGYEYSDEYTWFTETSDLVVVAGIRFYSLCEHHLLPFFGVVHVAYLPRGKVIGLSKIVRIVRKYTRRLQIQERMTKQIADEVMRATSSQDVMVVSEAVHLCMAMRGVKTPAPTVVAAVRGAFAVDKSLKEEVYKIIEPHRFKGFPL
;
A
#
# COMPACT_ATOMS: atom_id res chain seq x y z
N MET A 1 5.16 -17.89 -36.31
CA MET A 1 5.97 -17.78 -35.07
C MET A 1 5.70 -16.43 -34.44
N SER A 2 4.72 -16.37 -33.54
CA SER A 2 4.32 -15.14 -32.86
C SER A 2 5.40 -14.74 -31.87
N ARG A 3 5.93 -13.51 -31.99
CA ARG A 3 6.91 -12.95 -31.06
C ARG A 3 6.36 -13.03 -29.62
N PRO A 4 7.15 -13.42 -28.61
CA PRO A 4 6.72 -13.33 -27.23
C PRO A 4 6.42 -11.87 -26.91
N GLY A 5 5.15 -11.55 -26.63
CA GLY A 5 4.73 -10.22 -26.25
C GLY A 5 5.49 -9.81 -24.99
N ARG A 6 6.09 -8.62 -25.00
CA ARG A 6 6.72 -8.02 -23.81
C ARG A 6 5.78 -8.17 -22.62
N LEU A 7 6.18 -8.97 -21.63
CA LEU A 7 5.50 -9.05 -20.35
C LEU A 7 5.66 -7.68 -19.68
N ARG A 8 4.54 -6.96 -19.51
CA ARG A 8 4.48 -5.58 -19.01
C ARG A 8 4.63 -5.57 -17.49
N GLY A 9 5.82 -5.20 -17.03
CA GLY A 9 6.10 -4.76 -15.66
C GLY A 9 6.28 -3.23 -15.57
N VAL A 10 5.60 -2.46 -16.41
CA VAL A 10 5.84 -1.02 -16.59
C VAL A 10 4.57 -0.24 -16.28
N ALA A 11 4.70 0.81 -15.48
CA ALA A 11 3.68 1.81 -15.19
C ALA A 11 2.97 2.30 -16.47
N GLY A 12 1.67 2.63 -16.35
CA GLY A 12 0.90 3.26 -17.44
C GLY A 12 0.23 2.32 -18.43
N VAL A 13 -0.03 1.06 -18.04
CA VAL A 13 -0.80 0.12 -18.87
C VAL A 13 -2.11 -0.20 -18.16
N PRO A 14 -3.26 0.13 -18.78
CA PRO A 14 -4.57 -0.25 -18.26
C PRO A 14 -4.71 -1.78 -18.17
N ILE A 15 -5.49 -2.23 -17.19
CA ILE A 15 -5.80 -3.65 -17.03
C ILE A 15 -6.59 -4.16 -18.23
N ASP A 16 -6.19 -5.33 -18.74
CA ASP A 16 -6.99 -6.06 -19.74
C ASP A 16 -8.15 -6.78 -19.05
N LYS A 17 -9.29 -6.07 -18.91
CA LYS A 17 -10.48 -6.59 -18.22
C LYS A 17 -11.00 -7.88 -18.85
N LYS A 18 -11.02 -7.98 -20.18
CA LYS A 18 -11.50 -9.18 -20.88
C LYS A 18 -10.65 -10.40 -20.53
N LYS A 19 -9.33 -10.22 -20.45
CA LYS A 19 -8.42 -11.30 -20.04
C LYS A 19 -8.62 -11.70 -18.58
N VAL A 20 -8.87 -10.74 -17.69
CA VAL A 20 -9.20 -11.04 -16.28
C VAL A 20 -10.52 -11.80 -16.18
N GLU A 21 -11.55 -11.36 -16.88
CA GLU A 21 -12.87 -12.03 -16.89
C GLU A 21 -12.74 -13.50 -17.33
N GLN A 22 -12.03 -13.75 -18.43
CA GLN A 22 -11.76 -15.11 -18.91
C GLN A 22 -11.02 -15.94 -17.85
N ALA A 23 -9.98 -15.38 -17.23
CA ALA A 23 -9.22 -16.07 -16.20
C ALA A 23 -10.07 -16.39 -14.96
N VAL A 24 -10.92 -15.46 -14.51
CA VAL A 24 -11.80 -15.66 -13.35
C VAL A 24 -12.83 -16.73 -13.65
N ARG A 25 -13.42 -16.74 -14.85
CA ARG A 25 -14.33 -17.80 -15.26
C ARG A 25 -13.66 -19.18 -15.23
N MET A 26 -12.45 -19.28 -15.78
CA MET A 26 -11.65 -20.51 -15.72
C MET A 26 -11.33 -20.93 -14.28
N ILE A 27 -11.05 -19.99 -13.38
CA ILE A 27 -10.83 -20.28 -11.96
C ILE A 27 -12.10 -20.87 -11.33
N LEU A 28 -13.27 -20.29 -11.58
CA LEU A 28 -14.56 -20.78 -11.06
C LEU A 28 -14.83 -22.22 -11.53
N GLU A 29 -14.67 -22.49 -12.83
CA GLU A 29 -14.82 -23.84 -13.39
C GLU A 29 -13.80 -24.81 -12.76
N ALA A 30 -12.55 -24.39 -12.61
CA ALA A 30 -11.47 -25.22 -12.06
C ALA A 30 -11.66 -25.56 -10.58
N ILE A 31 -12.36 -24.73 -9.79
CA ILE A 31 -12.70 -25.04 -8.39
C ILE A 31 -14.04 -25.78 -8.26
N GLY A 32 -14.68 -26.16 -9.36
CA GLY A 32 -15.93 -26.93 -9.39
C GLY A 32 -17.21 -26.10 -9.22
N GLU A 33 -17.13 -24.78 -9.36
CA GLU A 33 -18.32 -23.91 -9.36
C GLU A 33 -18.93 -23.82 -10.77
N ASP A 34 -20.25 -23.63 -10.84
CA ASP A 34 -20.95 -23.28 -12.07
C ASP A 34 -20.92 -21.76 -12.30
N PRO A 35 -20.19 -21.23 -13.29
CA PRO A 35 -20.13 -19.80 -13.56
C PRO A 35 -21.47 -19.20 -13.99
N GLU A 36 -22.43 -20.01 -14.45
CA GLU A 36 -23.72 -19.54 -14.95
C GLU A 36 -24.77 -19.37 -13.84
N ARG A 37 -24.50 -19.86 -12.62
CA ARG A 37 -25.40 -19.66 -11.48
C ARG A 37 -25.57 -18.18 -11.17
N GLU A 38 -26.76 -17.80 -10.74
CA GLU A 38 -27.19 -16.40 -10.57
C GLU A 38 -26.14 -15.54 -9.84
N GLY A 39 -25.57 -16.04 -8.74
CA GLY A 39 -24.58 -15.31 -7.95
C GLY A 39 -23.21 -15.12 -8.61
N LEU A 40 -22.82 -15.98 -9.55
CA LEU A 40 -21.47 -15.99 -10.17
C LEU A 40 -21.40 -15.43 -11.57
N ARG A 41 -22.53 -15.33 -12.28
CA ARG A 41 -22.58 -14.88 -13.68
C ARG A 41 -21.82 -13.57 -13.91
N GLU A 42 -21.97 -12.62 -13.00
CA GLU A 42 -21.32 -11.30 -13.04
C GLU A 42 -19.99 -11.23 -12.28
N THR A 43 -19.57 -12.31 -11.60
CA THR A 43 -18.32 -12.34 -10.81
C THR A 43 -17.08 -12.04 -11.66
N PRO A 44 -16.89 -12.62 -12.87
CA PRO A 44 -15.76 -12.27 -13.72
C PRO A 44 -15.61 -10.76 -13.94
N ARG A 45 -16.69 -10.08 -14.31
CA ARG A 45 -16.70 -8.64 -14.56
C ARG A 45 -16.42 -7.86 -13.27
N ARG A 46 -17.08 -8.20 -12.16
CA ARG A 46 -16.85 -7.56 -10.86
C ARG A 46 -15.41 -7.69 -10.38
N VAL A 47 -14.76 -8.83 -10.64
CA VAL A 47 -13.34 -9.03 -10.29
C VAL A 47 -12.43 -8.19 -11.19
N ALA A 48 -12.73 -8.08 -12.48
CA ALA A 48 -11.99 -7.20 -13.38
C ALA A 48 -12.09 -5.72 -12.98
N ASP A 49 -13.29 -5.25 -12.64
CA ASP A 49 -13.52 -3.89 -12.11
C ASP A 49 -12.80 -3.68 -10.76
N MET A 50 -12.85 -4.67 -9.87
CA MET A 50 -12.13 -4.63 -8.59
C MET A 50 -10.61 -4.51 -8.80
N PHE A 51 -10.01 -5.28 -9.72
CA PHE A 51 -8.57 -5.18 -9.97
C PHE A 51 -8.16 -3.82 -10.53
N GLU A 52 -9.00 -3.15 -11.32
CA GLU A 52 -8.75 -1.78 -11.77
C GLU A 52 -8.67 -0.81 -10.59
N GLU A 53 -9.60 -0.89 -9.65
CA GLU A 53 -9.57 -0.08 -8.43
C GLU A 53 -8.36 -0.41 -7.53
N LEU A 54 -8.07 -1.70 -7.33
CA LEU A 54 -7.01 -2.14 -6.42
C LEU A 54 -5.61 -1.85 -6.97
N PHE A 55 -5.47 -1.64 -8.28
CA PHE A 55 -4.20 -1.38 -8.96
C PHE A 55 -4.05 0.04 -9.52
N GLU A 56 -4.94 0.97 -9.15
CA GLU A 56 -4.86 2.40 -9.54
C GLU A 56 -3.49 3.03 -9.19
N GLY A 57 -2.78 2.48 -8.19
CA GLY A 57 -1.48 2.96 -7.73
C GLY A 57 -0.37 2.90 -8.79
N TYR A 58 -0.51 2.10 -9.85
CA TYR A 58 0.43 2.07 -10.98
C TYR A 58 0.28 3.25 -11.94
N GLU A 59 -0.84 3.97 -11.89
CA GLU A 59 -1.16 5.09 -12.78
C GLU A 59 -1.05 6.46 -12.08
N TYR A 60 -0.78 6.50 -10.77
CA TYR A 60 -0.60 7.74 -10.03
C TYR A 60 0.57 8.58 -10.56
N SER A 61 0.28 9.85 -10.87
CA SER A 61 1.26 10.88 -11.18
C SER A 61 1.83 11.53 -9.92
N ASP A 62 3.06 12.03 -10.03
CA ASP A 62 3.78 12.70 -8.95
C ASP A 62 3.45 14.20 -8.88
N GLU A 63 2.24 14.50 -8.41
CA GLU A 63 1.77 15.87 -8.21
C GLU A 63 1.70 16.25 -6.73
N TYR A 64 2.73 16.97 -6.28
CA TYR A 64 2.84 17.47 -4.92
C TYR A 64 2.61 18.98 -4.84
N THR A 65 2.13 19.42 -3.68
CA THR A 65 1.91 20.84 -3.36
C THR A 65 2.62 21.15 -2.06
N TRP A 66 3.25 22.32 -1.99
CA TRP A 66 4.14 22.73 -0.91
C TRP A 66 3.70 24.06 -0.31
N PHE A 67 4.01 24.25 0.97
CA PHE A 67 3.84 25.51 1.69
C PHE A 67 5.17 25.91 2.32
N THR A 68 5.49 27.20 2.28
CA THR A 68 6.67 27.74 2.96
C THR A 68 6.31 27.98 4.42
N GLU A 69 6.58 26.97 5.24
CA GLU A 69 6.28 26.99 6.68
C GLU A 69 7.44 26.31 7.44
N THR A 70 7.62 26.69 8.70
CA THR A 70 8.59 26.08 9.59
C THR A 70 7.89 25.16 10.59
N SER A 71 8.38 23.93 10.71
CA SER A 71 7.97 22.99 11.76
C SER A 71 9.15 22.07 12.05
N ASP A 72 9.33 21.71 13.31
CA ASP A 72 10.47 20.89 13.74
C ASP A 72 10.26 19.41 13.36
N LEU A 73 9.08 18.86 13.68
CA LEU A 73 8.70 17.48 13.39
C LEU A 73 7.26 17.44 12.89
N VAL A 74 7.04 16.82 11.72
CA VAL A 74 5.70 16.58 11.17
C VAL A 74 5.42 15.08 11.21
N VAL A 75 4.32 14.70 11.87
CA VAL A 75 3.85 13.31 11.95
C VAL A 75 2.41 13.21 11.43
N VAL A 76 2.20 12.37 10.42
CA VAL A 76 0.88 11.95 9.95
C VAL A 76 0.68 10.49 10.37
N ALA A 77 -0.06 10.29 11.45
CA ALA A 77 -0.28 8.98 12.06
C ALA A 77 -1.63 8.37 11.66
N GLY A 78 -1.70 7.03 11.67
CA GLY A 78 -2.94 6.29 11.53
C GLY A 78 -3.56 6.29 10.13
N ILE A 79 -2.75 6.45 9.07
CA ILE A 79 -3.24 6.44 7.69
C ILE A 79 -3.70 5.01 7.36
N ARG A 80 -5.01 4.77 7.35
CA ARG A 80 -5.57 3.45 7.02
C ARG A 80 -5.29 3.09 5.56
N PHE A 81 -4.96 1.84 5.32
CA PHE A 81 -4.74 1.34 3.97
C PHE A 81 -5.23 -0.10 3.79
N TYR A 82 -5.47 -0.45 2.53
CA TYR A 82 -5.68 -1.81 2.03
C TYR A 82 -4.74 -2.04 0.86
N SER A 83 -4.17 -3.23 0.77
CA SER A 83 -3.28 -3.65 -0.31
C SER A 83 -3.42 -5.15 -0.58
N LEU A 84 -2.79 -5.64 -1.65
CA LEU A 84 -2.80 -7.06 -2.03
C LEU A 84 -1.39 -7.64 -1.92
N CYS A 85 -1.27 -8.76 -1.19
CA CYS A 85 -0.03 -9.52 -1.10
C CYS A 85 0.29 -10.13 -2.46
N GLU A 86 1.45 -9.82 -3.03
CA GLU A 86 1.82 -10.27 -4.38
C GLU A 86 1.95 -11.79 -4.53
N HIS A 87 2.20 -12.51 -3.43
CA HIS A 87 2.38 -13.96 -3.45
C HIS A 87 1.08 -14.76 -3.57
N HIS A 88 -0.04 -14.20 -3.10
CA HIS A 88 -1.31 -14.93 -2.99
C HIS A 88 -2.51 -14.16 -3.52
N LEU A 89 -2.32 -12.91 -3.93
CA LEU A 89 -3.40 -11.98 -4.32
C LEU A 89 -4.45 -11.82 -3.21
N LEU A 90 -4.06 -12.04 -1.96
CA LEU A 90 -4.91 -11.88 -0.79
C LEU A 90 -4.65 -10.54 -0.11
N PRO A 91 -5.69 -9.88 0.43
CA PRO A 91 -5.53 -8.61 1.12
C PRO A 91 -4.59 -8.66 2.33
N PHE A 92 -3.88 -7.56 2.52
CA PHE A 92 -3.36 -7.15 3.82
C PHE A 92 -3.69 -5.68 4.04
N PHE A 93 -3.93 -5.30 5.28
CA PHE A 93 -4.44 -3.98 5.61
C PHE A 93 -4.07 -3.58 7.04
N GLY A 94 -4.08 -2.29 7.29
CA GLY A 94 -3.75 -1.73 8.59
C GLY A 94 -3.53 -0.23 8.52
N VAL A 95 -2.46 0.26 9.16
CA VAL A 95 -2.11 1.68 9.18
C VAL A 95 -0.68 1.94 8.75
N VAL A 96 -0.46 3.12 8.16
CA VAL A 96 0.86 3.70 7.92
C VAL A 96 0.96 4.98 8.74
N HIS A 97 2.12 5.18 9.36
CA HIS A 97 2.53 6.41 10.02
C HIS A 97 3.72 6.98 9.27
N VAL A 98 3.69 8.27 8.99
CA VAL A 98 4.77 8.97 8.28
C VAL A 98 5.25 10.13 9.15
N ALA A 99 6.54 10.16 9.45
CA ALA A 99 7.21 11.27 10.13
C ALA A 99 8.34 11.81 9.25
N TYR A 100 8.53 13.12 9.22
CA TYR A 100 9.67 13.74 8.57
C TYR A 100 10.08 15.06 9.24
N LEU A 101 11.33 15.46 9.06
CA LEU A 101 11.83 16.79 9.48
C LEU A 101 11.77 17.75 8.27
N PRO A 102 10.92 18.79 8.28
CA PRO A 102 10.87 19.79 7.22
C PRO A 102 12.18 20.56 7.05
N ARG A 103 12.48 20.99 5.82
CA ARG A 103 13.60 21.89 5.53
C ARG A 103 13.11 23.12 4.75
N GLY A 104 12.49 24.05 5.47
CA GLY A 104 11.93 25.29 4.92
C GLY A 104 10.71 25.10 4.01
N LYS A 105 10.21 23.86 3.86
CA LYS A 105 9.01 23.50 3.11
C LYS A 105 8.25 22.39 3.82
N VAL A 106 6.93 22.54 3.87
CA VAL A 106 5.99 21.55 4.38
C VAL A 106 5.14 21.06 3.21
N ILE A 107 5.02 19.74 3.05
CA ILE A 107 4.14 19.16 2.03
C ILE A 107 2.68 19.22 2.53
N GLY A 108 1.73 19.47 1.64
CA GLY A 108 0.33 19.36 1.99
C GLY A 108 -0.01 17.97 2.54
N LEU A 109 -0.65 17.90 3.71
CA LEU A 109 -0.92 16.63 4.41
C LEU A 109 -1.68 15.62 3.55
N SER A 110 -2.60 16.10 2.71
CA SER A 110 -3.33 15.26 1.75
C SER A 110 -2.43 14.55 0.74
N LYS A 111 -1.23 15.09 0.45
CA LYS A 111 -0.25 14.49 -0.46
C LYS A 111 0.48 13.31 0.18
N ILE A 112 0.76 13.35 1.49
CA ILE A 112 1.29 12.19 2.22
C ILE A 112 0.32 11.01 2.10
N VAL A 113 -0.98 11.25 2.30
CA VAL A 113 -2.01 10.21 2.14
C VAL A 113 -2.06 9.66 0.71
N ARG A 114 -1.92 10.54 -0.31
CA ARG A 114 -1.84 10.11 -1.71
C ARG A 114 -0.60 9.27 -2.01
N ILE A 115 0.57 9.61 -1.43
CA ILE A 115 1.78 8.80 -1.53
C ILE A 115 1.57 7.41 -0.95
N VAL A 116 0.94 7.32 0.23
CA VAL A 116 0.58 6.02 0.83
C VAL A 116 -0.32 5.22 -0.14
N ARG A 117 -1.40 5.84 -0.65
CA ARG A 117 -2.31 5.20 -1.62
C ARG A 117 -1.62 4.73 -2.89
N LYS A 118 -0.70 5.54 -3.45
CA LYS A 118 0.08 5.19 -4.66
C LYS A 118 0.77 3.84 -4.52
N TYR A 119 1.29 3.52 -3.34
CA TYR A 119 2.01 2.26 -3.11
C TYR A 119 1.15 1.15 -2.53
N THR A 120 0.06 1.46 -1.81
CA THR A 120 -0.84 0.42 -1.27
C THR A 120 -1.77 -0.14 -2.34
N ARG A 121 -2.09 0.63 -3.39
CA ARG A 121 -2.92 0.21 -4.53
C ARG A 121 -2.11 -0.49 -5.62
N ARG A 122 -1.34 -1.50 -5.22
CA ARG A 122 -0.45 -2.33 -6.06
C ARG A 122 -0.39 -3.75 -5.50
N LEU A 123 0.17 -4.68 -6.26
CA LEU A 123 0.71 -5.90 -5.70
C LEU A 123 1.96 -5.58 -4.89
N GLN A 124 2.00 -6.02 -3.64
CA GLN A 124 3.02 -5.59 -2.68
C GLN A 124 3.54 -6.69 -1.76
N ILE A 125 4.71 -6.37 -1.21
CA ILE A 125 5.28 -6.89 0.03
C ILE A 125 5.35 -5.70 1.00
N GLN A 126 4.95 -5.88 2.27
CA GLN A 126 4.85 -4.77 3.25
C GLN A 126 6.18 -4.03 3.41
N GLU A 127 7.30 -4.74 3.38
CA GLU A 127 8.67 -4.21 3.45
C GLU A 127 9.00 -3.31 2.26
N ARG A 128 8.63 -3.74 1.05
CA ARG A 128 8.84 -2.96 -0.17
C ARG A 128 7.97 -1.71 -0.16
N MET A 129 6.68 -1.87 0.17
CA MET A 129 5.72 -0.78 0.29
C MET A 129 6.21 0.29 1.27
N THR A 130 6.65 -0.11 2.47
CA THR A 130 7.12 0.81 3.51
C THR A 130 8.35 1.60 3.06
N LYS A 131 9.32 0.94 2.40
CA LYS A 131 10.50 1.61 1.83
C LYS A 131 10.13 2.59 0.71
N GLN A 132 9.26 2.17 -0.20
CA GLN A 132 8.80 3.00 -1.32
C GLN A 132 8.09 4.28 -0.84
N ILE A 133 7.24 4.17 0.18
CA ILE A 133 6.59 5.32 0.80
C ILE A 133 7.64 6.26 1.40
N ALA A 134 8.62 5.74 2.16
CA ALA A 134 9.67 6.56 2.76
C ALA A 134 10.49 7.30 1.69
N ASP A 135 10.93 6.60 0.65
CA ASP A 135 11.76 7.18 -0.41
C ASP A 135 10.98 8.22 -1.24
N GLU A 136 9.67 8.02 -1.42
CA GLU A 136 8.81 9.01 -2.08
C GLU A 136 8.57 10.24 -1.21
N VAL A 137 8.33 10.05 0.10
CA VAL A 137 8.19 11.18 1.03
C VAL A 137 9.48 12.00 1.09
N MET A 138 10.66 11.37 1.04
CA MET A 138 11.94 12.07 0.92
C MET A 138 11.99 12.92 -0.36
N ARG A 139 11.66 12.32 -1.51
CA ARG A 139 11.62 13.05 -2.80
C ARG A 139 10.66 14.22 -2.76
N ALA A 140 9.44 13.98 -2.28
CA ALA A 140 8.41 14.99 -2.25
C ALA A 140 8.82 16.13 -1.29
N THR A 141 9.16 15.83 -0.05
CA THR A 141 9.50 16.86 0.94
C THR A 141 10.88 17.50 0.74
N SER A 142 11.72 16.93 -0.13
CA SER A 142 13.16 17.21 -0.22
C SER A 142 13.92 17.00 1.09
N SER A 143 13.29 16.38 2.10
CA SER A 143 13.92 16.03 3.36
C SER A 143 14.70 14.73 3.22
N GLN A 144 15.86 14.66 3.87
CA GLN A 144 16.62 13.42 4.01
C GLN A 144 16.22 12.63 5.26
N ASP A 145 15.37 13.24 6.10
CA ASP A 145 15.04 12.77 7.44
C ASP A 145 13.57 12.34 7.42
N VAL A 146 13.35 11.05 7.17
CA VAL A 146 12.02 10.44 7.04
C VAL A 146 11.97 9.13 7.80
N MET A 147 10.87 8.89 8.49
CA MET A 147 10.53 7.62 9.13
C MET A 147 9.12 7.21 8.72
N VAL A 148 8.98 5.99 8.24
CA VAL A 148 7.68 5.39 7.91
C VAL A 148 7.53 4.11 8.69
N VAL A 149 6.42 3.95 9.39
CA VAL A 149 6.05 2.71 10.10
C VAL A 149 4.74 2.20 9.53
N SER A 150 4.71 0.96 9.06
CA SER A 150 3.48 0.28 8.67
C SER A 150 3.17 -0.84 9.65
N GLU A 151 1.90 -0.96 10.03
CA GLU A 151 1.38 -2.03 10.87
C GLU A 151 0.21 -2.67 10.13
N ALA A 152 0.21 -3.99 9.96
CA ALA A 152 -0.81 -4.66 9.14
C ALA A 152 -1.11 -6.08 9.60
N VAL A 153 -2.30 -6.57 9.25
CA VAL A 153 -2.62 -8.00 9.27
C VAL A 153 -2.73 -8.51 7.85
N HIS A 154 -2.25 -9.72 7.63
CA HIS A 154 -2.18 -10.36 6.31
C HIS A 154 -3.16 -11.51 6.23
N LEU A 155 -4.13 -11.45 5.30
CA LEU A 155 -5.09 -12.54 5.13
C LEU A 155 -4.43 -13.83 4.67
N CYS A 156 -3.30 -13.76 3.96
CA CYS A 156 -2.54 -14.96 3.59
C CYS A 156 -2.03 -15.77 4.79
N MET A 157 -1.90 -15.15 5.98
CA MET A 157 -1.59 -15.81 7.25
C MET A 157 -2.82 -16.01 8.14
N ALA A 158 -3.73 -15.03 8.17
CA ALA A 158 -4.87 -15.03 9.09
C ALA A 158 -5.97 -16.01 8.66
N MET A 159 -6.30 -16.07 7.37
CA MET A 159 -7.46 -16.84 6.89
C MET A 159 -7.11 -18.29 6.50
N ARG A 160 -5.84 -18.56 6.19
CA ARG A 160 -5.37 -19.86 5.67
C ARG A 160 -3.97 -20.21 6.19
N GLY A 161 -3.53 -21.43 5.91
CA GLY A 161 -2.21 -21.90 6.31
C GLY A 161 -2.08 -21.98 7.83
N VAL A 162 -1.20 -21.15 8.39
CA VAL A 162 -0.95 -21.06 9.84
C VAL A 162 -2.12 -20.48 10.65
N LYS A 163 -3.09 -19.81 9.99
CA LYS A 163 -4.34 -19.29 10.58
C LYS A 163 -4.13 -18.44 11.83
N THR A 164 -3.17 -17.51 11.78
CA THR A 164 -2.89 -16.58 12.87
C THR A 164 -3.07 -15.13 12.42
N PRO A 165 -3.87 -14.32 13.14
CA PRO A 165 -4.09 -12.91 12.81
C PRO A 165 -3.01 -11.99 13.41
N ALA A 166 -1.80 -12.50 13.65
CA ALA A 166 -0.71 -11.72 14.23
C ALA A 166 -0.36 -10.50 13.35
N PRO A 167 -0.32 -9.28 13.91
CA PRO A 167 0.05 -8.10 13.15
C PRO A 167 1.56 -8.06 12.90
N THR A 168 1.94 -7.56 11.73
CA THR A 168 3.32 -7.32 11.32
C THR A 168 3.61 -5.82 11.34
N VAL A 169 4.72 -5.44 11.98
CA VAL A 169 5.20 -4.06 12.04
C VAL A 169 6.48 -3.95 11.23
N VAL A 170 6.53 -2.99 10.30
CA VAL A 170 7.71 -2.72 9.48
C VAL A 170 8.03 -1.23 9.53
N ALA A 171 9.30 -0.91 9.76
CA ALA A 171 9.78 0.48 9.75
C ALA A 171 10.83 0.68 8.64
N ALA A 172 10.73 1.81 7.94
CA ALA A 172 11.77 2.33 7.07
C ALA A 172 12.23 3.69 7.63
N VAL A 173 13.51 3.78 8.00
CA VAL A 173 14.13 4.98 8.58
C VAL A 173 15.19 5.54 7.63
N ARG A 174 15.33 6.86 7.60
CA ARG A 174 16.25 7.63 6.76
C ARG A 174 16.80 8.83 7.55
N GLY A 175 18.00 9.28 7.20
CA GLY A 175 18.61 10.48 7.78
C GLY A 175 18.70 10.44 9.30
N ALA A 176 18.32 11.54 9.95
CA ALA A 176 18.35 11.71 11.40
C ALA A 176 17.65 10.57 12.15
N PHE A 177 16.50 10.07 11.67
CA PHE A 177 15.79 8.96 12.32
C PHE A 177 16.57 7.63 12.33
N ALA A 178 17.57 7.46 11.46
CA ALA A 178 18.40 6.26 11.45
C ALA A 178 19.46 6.27 12.59
N VAL A 179 19.94 7.45 12.96
CA VAL A 179 21.07 7.64 13.89
C VAL A 179 20.67 8.19 15.26
N ASP A 180 19.61 8.99 15.33
CA ASP A 180 19.10 9.58 16.57
C ASP A 180 18.03 8.67 17.19
N LYS A 181 18.38 8.07 18.33
CA LYS A 181 17.48 7.19 19.09
C LYS A 181 16.36 7.97 19.78
N SER A 182 16.65 9.16 20.31
CA SER A 182 15.66 9.98 21.02
C SER A 182 14.55 10.43 20.08
N LEU A 183 14.93 10.90 18.89
CA LEU A 183 13.98 11.31 17.86
C LEU A 183 13.07 10.15 17.41
N LYS A 184 13.64 8.95 17.28
CA LYS A 184 12.88 7.74 16.93
C LYS A 184 11.88 7.35 18.04
N GLU A 185 12.30 7.41 19.30
CA GLU A 185 11.45 7.13 20.45
C GLU A 185 10.30 8.14 20.58
N GLU A 186 10.56 9.41 20.28
CA GLU A 186 9.52 10.44 20.22
C GLU A 186 8.44 10.10 19.19
N VAL A 187 8.82 9.70 17.96
CA VAL A 187 7.86 9.25 16.94
C VAL A 187 7.08 8.03 17.43
N TYR A 188 7.73 7.05 18.05
CA TYR A 188 7.03 5.86 18.58
C TYR A 188 5.98 6.22 19.65
N LYS A 189 6.27 7.18 20.53
CA LYS A 189 5.31 7.69 21.52
C LYS A 189 4.13 8.40 20.86
N ILE A 190 4.40 9.24 19.86
CA ILE A 190 3.35 9.97 19.12
C ILE A 190 2.39 9.01 18.41
N ILE A 191 2.89 7.94 17.80
CA ILE A 191 2.04 7.00 17.05
C ILE A 191 1.32 5.98 17.93
N GLU A 192 1.70 5.83 19.20
CA GLU A 192 1.13 4.83 20.12
C GLU A 192 -0.41 4.86 20.18
N PRO A 193 -1.09 6.01 20.32
CA PRO A 193 -2.56 6.06 20.37
C PRO A 193 -3.22 5.68 19.05
N HIS A 194 -2.47 5.73 17.95
CA HIS A 194 -2.94 5.53 16.57
C HIS A 194 -2.56 4.16 16.00
N ARG A 195 -1.93 3.30 16.79
CA ARG A 195 -1.52 1.96 16.35
C ARG A 195 -2.70 1.15 15.83
N PHE A 196 -2.40 0.22 14.93
CA PHE A 196 -3.41 -0.67 14.39
C PHE A 196 -3.99 -1.57 15.49
N LYS A 197 -5.30 -1.49 15.71
CA LYS A 197 -6.01 -2.26 16.74
C LYS A 197 -6.58 -3.59 16.23
N GLY A 198 -6.15 -4.06 15.04
CA GLY A 198 -6.68 -5.26 14.41
C GLY A 198 -7.99 -5.00 13.64
N PHE A 199 -8.73 -6.07 13.35
CA PHE A 199 -10.10 -5.93 12.87
C PHE A 199 -10.92 -5.19 13.93
N PRO A 200 -11.73 -4.17 13.58
CA PRO A 200 -12.82 -3.80 14.46
C PRO A 200 -13.69 -5.06 14.64
N LEU A 201 -13.66 -5.62 15.85
CA LEU A 201 -14.60 -6.64 16.29
C LEU A 201 -16.00 -6.03 16.37
#